data_AF-A0A1G1KGI1-F1
#
_entry.id   AF-A0A1G1KGI1-F1
#
_cell.length_a   1.000
_cell.length_b   1.000
_cell.length_c   1.000
_cell.angle_alpha   90.00
_cell.angle_beta   90.00
_cell.angle_gamma   90.00
#
_symmetry.space_group_name_H-M   'P 1'
#
loop_
_entity.id
_entity.type
_entity.pdbx_description
1 polymer ?
#
loop_
_entity_poly.entity_id
_entity_poly.type
_entity_poly.pdbx_seq_one_letter_code
_entity_poly.pdbx_strand_id
1 'polypeptide(L)'
;MEALKQVLERQPNNAEAHYTLGVIYVGLKEYPPAVAEFEAVIAARPDFREAHYSLGVCYEFYVPNIPKALQHYRTFLALGGSDTRVQQLIEHSKRH
;
A
#
# COMPACT_ATOMS: atom_id res chain seq x y z
N MET A 1 0.75 2.24 -18.64
CA MET A 1 -0.14 1.20 -18.08
C MET A 1 -0.23 -0.02 -18.98
N GLU A 2 -0.34 0.12 -20.31
CA GLU A 2 -0.45 -1.02 -21.24
C GLU A 2 0.69 -2.05 -21.11
N ALA A 3 1.95 -1.59 -21.07
CA ALA A 3 3.09 -2.48 -20.87
C ALA A 3 3.05 -3.25 -19.53
N LEU A 4 2.52 -2.65 -18.47
CA LEU A 4 2.36 -3.31 -17.16
C LEU A 4 1.26 -4.36 -17.20
N LYS A 5 0.16 -4.09 -17.92
CA LYS A 5 -0.91 -5.09 -18.13
C LYS A 5 -0.39 -6.31 -18.88
N GLN A 6 0.41 -6.12 -19.93
CA GLN A 6 1.05 -7.23 -20.65
C GLN A 6 2.02 -8.04 -19.77
N VAL A 7 2.72 -7.39 -18.83
CA VAL A 7 3.53 -8.11 -17.84
C VAL A 7 2.62 -8.96 -16.96
N LEU A 8 1.51 -8.41 -16.47
CA LEU A 8 0.56 -9.12 -15.61
C LEU A 8 -0.20 -10.23 -16.33
N GLU A 9 -0.41 -10.13 -17.64
CA GLU A 9 -0.95 -11.25 -18.45
C GLU A 9 -0.02 -12.47 -18.44
N ARG A 10 1.31 -12.24 -18.41
CA ARG A 10 2.32 -13.31 -18.38
C ARG A 10 2.71 -13.71 -16.96
N GLN A 11 2.66 -12.77 -16.03
CA GLN A 11 3.10 -12.90 -14.65
C GLN A 11 2.07 -12.22 -13.73
N PRO A 12 0.90 -12.84 -13.49
CA PRO A 12 -0.20 -12.22 -12.77
C PRO A 12 0.08 -11.95 -11.29
N ASN A 13 1.19 -12.45 -10.74
CA ASN A 13 1.62 -12.20 -9.38
C ASN A 13 2.90 -11.33 -9.33
N ASN A 14 3.21 -10.60 -10.41
CA ASN A 14 4.40 -9.73 -10.44
C ASN A 14 4.16 -8.52 -9.52
N ALA A 15 4.73 -8.60 -8.32
CA ALA A 15 4.56 -7.60 -7.27
C ALA A 15 5.04 -6.21 -7.69
N GLU A 16 6.15 -6.12 -8.43
CA GLU A 16 6.70 -4.85 -8.90
C GLU A 16 5.81 -4.19 -9.96
N ALA A 17 5.18 -4.97 -10.84
CA ALA A 17 4.24 -4.48 -11.84
C ALA A 17 2.95 -3.95 -11.18
N HIS A 18 2.39 -4.70 -10.23
CA HIS A 18 1.25 -4.26 -9.42
C HIS A 18 1.58 -2.99 -8.63
N TYR A 19 2.75 -2.92 -7.99
CA TYR A 19 3.17 -1.73 -7.24
C TYR A 19 3.25 -0.50 -8.16
N THR A 20 3.84 -0.67 -9.34
CA THR A 20 3.94 0.41 -10.33
C THR A 20 2.57 0.87 -10.82
N LEU A 21 1.63 -0.05 -11.08
CA LEU A 21 0.25 0.31 -11.42
C LEU A 21 -0.44 1.06 -10.28
N GLY A 22 -0.30 0.59 -9.04
CA GLY A 22 -0.84 1.28 -7.86
C GLY A 22 -0.35 2.72 -7.75
N VAL A 23 0.95 2.95 -7.92
CA VAL A 23 1.54 4.31 -7.93
C VAL A 23 0.96 5.17 -9.05
N ILE A 24 0.81 4.61 -10.26
CA ILE A 24 0.20 5.31 -11.40
C ILE A 24 -1.26 5.68 -11.07
N TYR A 25 -2.05 4.77 -10.52
CA TYR A 25 -3.43 5.03 -10.13
C TYR A 25 -3.54 6.10 -9.05
N VAL A 26 -2.63 6.14 -8.06
CA VAL A 26 -2.56 7.26 -7.10
C VAL A 26 -2.31 8.58 -7.82
N GLY A 27 -1.38 8.61 -8.78
CA GLY A 27 -1.10 9.80 -9.59
C GLY A 27 -2.30 10.28 -10.42
N LEU A 28 -3.13 9.33 -10.88
CA LEU A 28 -4.40 9.59 -11.56
C LEU A 28 -5.55 9.93 -10.60
N LYS A 29 -5.31 9.90 -9.28
CA LYS A 29 -6.32 10.05 -8.21
C LYS A 29 -7.40 8.97 -8.24
N GLU A 30 -7.12 7.84 -8.87
CA GLU A 30 -7.97 6.66 -8.89
C GLU A 30 -7.61 5.76 -7.69
N TYR A 31 -8.06 6.17 -6.51
CA TYR A 31 -7.63 5.53 -5.27
C TYR A 31 -8.17 4.11 -5.05
N PRO A 32 -9.43 3.76 -5.39
CA PRO A 32 -9.90 2.38 -5.24
C PRO A 32 -9.11 1.38 -6.10
N PRO A 33 -8.84 1.66 -7.40
CA PRO A 33 -7.91 0.84 -8.19
C PRO A 33 -6.50 0.78 -7.59
N ALA A 34 -5.96 1.90 -7.09
CA ALA A 34 -4.65 1.90 -6.45
C ALA A 34 -4.57 0.95 -5.24
N VAL A 35 -5.60 0.95 -4.39
CA VAL A 35 -5.69 0.04 -3.24
C VAL A 35 -5.71 -1.41 -3.71
N ALA A 36 -6.49 -1.75 -4.73
CA ALA A 36 -6.55 -3.11 -5.26
C ALA A 36 -5.19 -3.59 -5.79
N GLU A 37 -4.48 -2.72 -6.51
CA GLU A 37 -3.13 -3.04 -7.00
C GLU A 37 -2.15 -3.24 -5.85
N PHE A 38 -2.13 -2.36 -4.84
CA PHE A 38 -1.26 -2.55 -3.67
C PHE A 38 -1.65 -3.79 -2.83
N GLU A 39 -2.93 -4.16 -2.77
CA GLU A 39 -3.39 -5.41 -2.16
C GLU A 39 -2.87 -6.64 -2.92
N ALA A 40 -2.79 -6.57 -4.25
CA ALA A 40 -2.16 -7.62 -5.06
C ALA A 40 -0.64 -7.74 -4.78
N VAL A 41 0.05 -6.61 -4.53
CA VAL A 41 1.46 -6.62 -4.12
C VAL A 41 1.65 -7.41 -2.83
N ILE A 42 0.87 -7.14 -1.78
CA ILE A 42 1.00 -7.83 -0.50
C ILE A 42 0.55 -9.30 -0.57
N ALA A 43 -0.37 -9.65 -1.49
CA ALA A 43 -0.76 -11.03 -1.73
C ALA A 43 0.39 -11.84 -2.36
N ALA A 44 1.16 -11.23 -3.26
CA ALA A 44 2.32 -11.86 -3.88
C ALA A 44 3.58 -11.82 -3.00
N ARG A 45 3.81 -10.69 -2.31
CA ARG A 45 4.97 -10.41 -1.46
C ARG A 45 4.53 -9.71 -0.17
N PRO A 46 4.18 -10.49 0.87
CA PRO A 46 3.74 -9.93 2.16
C PRO A 46 4.80 -9.08 2.88
N ASP A 47 6.08 -9.22 2.51
CA ASP A 47 7.21 -8.47 3.05
C ASP A 47 7.52 -7.18 2.26
N PHE A 48 6.71 -6.85 1.25
CA PHE A 48 6.88 -5.62 0.45
C PHE A 48 6.49 -4.39 1.27
N ARG A 49 7.46 -3.91 2.05
CA ARG A 49 7.32 -2.80 2.99
C ARG A 49 6.69 -1.56 2.37
N GLU A 50 7.11 -1.16 1.18
CA GLU A 50 6.62 0.05 0.51
C GLU A 50 5.14 -0.06 0.15
N ALA A 51 4.64 -1.25 -0.16
CA ALA A 51 3.22 -1.48 -0.41
C ALA A 51 2.39 -1.30 0.88
N HIS A 52 2.91 -1.73 2.04
CA HIS A 52 2.28 -1.46 3.33
C HIS A 52 2.23 0.04 3.64
N TYR A 53 3.28 0.80 3.34
CA TYR A 53 3.25 2.25 3.49
C TYR A 53 2.19 2.89 2.58
N SER A 54 2.18 2.52 1.29
CA SER A 54 1.24 3.04 0.30
C SER A 54 -0.22 2.72 0.66
N LEU A 55 -0.52 1.50 1.11
CA LEU A 55 -1.85 1.14 1.62
C LEU A 55 -2.23 1.92 2.86
N GLY A 56 -1.29 2.13 3.79
CA GLY A 56 -1.49 2.98 4.96
C GLY A 56 -1.94 4.39 4.57
N VAL A 57 -1.24 5.02 3.63
CA VAL A 57 -1.57 6.35 3.09
C VAL A 57 -2.92 6.34 2.38
N CYS A 58 -3.19 5.35 1.53
CA CYS A 58 -4.45 5.24 0.81
C CYS A 58 -5.64 5.11 1.76
N TYR A 59 -5.53 4.26 2.78
CA TYR A 59 -6.58 4.07 3.78
C TYR A 59 -6.70 5.26 4.76
N GLU A 60 -5.66 6.05 4.96
CA GLU A 60 -5.71 7.24 5.81
C GLU A 60 -6.40 8.42 5.10
N PHE A 61 -6.03 8.70 3.85
CA PHE A 61 -6.40 9.96 3.19
C PHE A 61 -7.45 9.83 2.09
N TYR A 62 -7.56 8.68 1.43
CA TYR A 62 -8.32 8.57 0.19
C TYR A 62 -9.51 7.61 0.28
N VAL A 63 -9.34 6.50 0.98
CA VAL A 63 -10.39 5.52 1.27
C VAL A 63 -10.45 5.33 2.79
N PRO A 64 -11.00 6.31 3.55
CA PRO A 64 -10.82 6.39 4.99
C PRO A 64 -11.22 5.11 5.74
N ASN A 65 -10.21 4.41 6.22
CA ASN A 65 -10.32 3.22 7.06
C ASN A 65 -9.13 3.22 8.02
N ILE A 66 -9.25 3.99 9.09
CA ILE A 66 -8.18 4.17 10.08
C ILE A 66 -7.70 2.84 10.67
N PRO A 67 -8.56 1.86 11.01
CA PRO A 67 -8.09 0.54 11.46
C PRO A 67 -7.16 -0.15 10.46
N LYS A 68 -7.53 -0.19 9.16
CA LYS A 68 -6.67 -0.76 8.12
C LYS A 68 -5.40 0.05 7.92
N ALA A 69 -5.48 1.39 7.92
CA ALA A 69 -4.32 2.26 7.80
C ALA A 69 -3.28 1.95 8.88
N LEU A 70 -3.72 1.91 10.16
CA LEU A 70 -2.87 1.57 11.30
C LEU A 70 -2.28 0.16 11.20
N GLN A 71 -3.05 -0.83 10.70
CA GLN A 71 -2.55 -2.19 10.49
C GLN A 71 -1.39 -2.22 9.49
N HIS A 72 -1.55 -1.59 8.33
CA HIS A 72 -0.50 -1.56 7.31
C HIS A 72 0.70 -0.74 7.79
N TYR A 73 0.50 0.38 8.47
CA TYR A 73 1.56 1.16 9.07
C TYR A 73 2.37 0.42 10.14
N ARG A 74 1.71 -0.37 11.00
CA ARG A 74 2.41 -1.23 11.97
C ARG A 74 3.29 -2.26 11.25
N THR A 75 2.78 -2.85 10.18
CA THR A 75 3.52 -3.82 9.38
C THR A 75 4.70 -3.16 8.67
N PHE A 76 4.51 -1.97 8.09
CA PHE A 76 5.58 -1.15 7.51
C PHE A 76 6.74 -0.94 8.49
N LEU A 77 6.44 -0.52 9.73
CA LEU A 77 7.46 -0.34 10.76
C LEU A 77 8.11 -1.68 11.18
N ALA A 78 7.34 -2.76 11.29
CA ALA A 78 7.85 -4.08 11.62
C ALA A 78 8.81 -4.65 10.55
N LEU A 79 8.62 -4.28 9.27
CA LEU A 79 9.51 -4.62 8.15
C LEU A 79 10.73 -3.67 8.04
N GLY A 80 11.03 -2.91 9.10
CA GLY A 80 12.16 -1.98 9.14
C GLY A 80 11.89 -0.63 8.47
N GLY A 81 10.63 -0.30 8.19
CA GLY A 81 10.22 1.03 7.75
C GLY A 81 10.43 2.06 8.84
N SER A 82 10.76 3.28 8.43
CA SER A 82 10.98 4.40 9.34
C SER A 82 10.22 5.61 8.82
N ASP A 83 9.21 6.03 9.56
CA ASP A 83 8.47 7.28 9.34
C ASP A 83 8.00 7.79 10.71
N THR A 84 8.50 8.96 11.12
CA THR A 84 8.18 9.59 12.40
C THR A 84 6.71 9.93 12.54
N ARG A 85 6.05 10.37 11.46
CA ARG A 85 4.61 10.67 11.45
C ARG A 85 3.81 9.40 11.69
N VAL A 86 4.17 8.31 11.01
CA VAL A 86 3.52 7.01 11.20
C VAL A 86 3.68 6.50 12.63
N GLN A 87 4.88 6.65 13.21
CA GLN A 87 5.12 6.30 14.62
C GLN A 87 4.21 7.11 15.56
N GLN A 88 4.14 8.42 15.38
CA GLN A 88 3.29 9.30 16.18
C GLN A 88 1.79 8.96 16.04
N LEU A 89 1.34 8.66 14.82
CA LEU A 89 -0.04 8.25 14.53
C LEU A 89 -0.41 6.98 15.30
N ILE A 90 0.47 5.97 15.28
CA ILE A 90 0.25 4.72 16.00
C ILE A 90 0.23 4.96 17.51
N GLU A 91 1.15 5.76 18.05
CA GLU A 91 1.18 6.09 19.49
C GLU A 91 -0.08 6.84 19.94
N HIS A 92 -0.59 7.77 19.13
CA HIS A 92 -1.84 8.45 19.42
C HIS A 92 -3.03 7.49 19.44
N SER A 93 -3.08 6.53 18.51
CA SER A 93 -4.15 5.54 18.42
C SER A 93 -4.26 4.59 19.63
N LYS A 94 -3.19 4.46 20.44
CA LYS A 94 -3.16 3.59 21.63
C LYS A 94 -3.75 4.26 22.88
N ARG A 95 -4.02 5.57 22.84
CA ARG A 95 -4.45 6.37 24.00
C ARG A 95 -5.97 6.48 24.16
N HIS A 96 -6.72 5.75 23.33
CA HIS A 96 -8.18 5.67 23.34
C HIS A 96 -8.61 4.23 23.59
#